data_AF-A0A522P764-F1
#
_entry.id   AF-A0A522P764-F1
#
_cell.length_a   1.000
_cell.length_b   1.000
_cell.length_c   1.000
_cell.angle_alpha   90.00
_cell.angle_beta   90.00
_cell.angle_gamma   90.00
#
_symmetry.space_group_name_H-M   'P 1'
#
loop_
_entity.id
_entity.type
_entity.pdbx_description
1 polymer ?
#
loop_
_entity_poly.entity_id
_entity_poly.type
_entity_poly.pdbx_seq_one_letter_code
_entity_poly.pdbx_strand_id
1 'polypeptide(L)' 'DINDLTFACGPHHRMLRPDGWTTTKNAKGDTEWKPPPHLDRRQPRTNTYHHPEKLLHDGDDDDEADNPGAA' A
#
# COMPACT_ATOMS: atom_id res chain seq x y z
N ASP A 1 11.13 -0.58 13.23
CA ASP A 1 10.42 -1.74 13.80
C ASP A 1 10.03 -2.67 12.65
N ILE A 2 9.81 -3.98 12.87
CA ILE A 2 9.27 -4.88 11.83
C ILE A 2 7.87 -4.42 11.39
N ASN A 3 7.15 -3.74 12.28
CA ASN A 3 5.84 -3.16 12.02
C ASN A 3 5.89 -2.01 11.00
N ASP A 4 7.06 -1.39 10.78
CA ASP A 4 7.24 -0.28 9.84
C ASP A 4 7.59 -0.76 8.41
N LEU A 5 7.80 -2.07 8.22
CA LEU A 5 8.20 -2.63 6.94
C LEU A 5 6.98 -2.94 6.06
N THR A 6 7.15 -2.78 4.75
CA THR A 6 6.14 -3.12 3.74
C THR A 6 6.69 -4.16 2.77
N PHE A 7 5.80 -4.92 2.15
CA PHE A 7 6.18 -5.91 1.14
C PHE A 7 6.18 -5.29 -0.25
N ALA A 8 7.25 -5.54 -1.01
CA ALA A 8 7.37 -5.14 -2.41
C ALA A 8 7.94 -6.29 -3.25
N CYS A 9 7.44 -6.47 -4.47
CA CYS A 9 8.03 -7.43 -5.42
C CYS A 9 9.41 -6.94 -5.89
N GLY A 10 10.27 -7.85 -6.37
CA GLY A 10 11.66 -7.54 -6.72
C GLY A 10 11.85 -6.27 -7.58
N PRO A 11 11.12 -6.10 -8.71
CA PRO A 11 11.19 -4.89 -9.51
C PRO A 11 10.82 -3.61 -8.75
N HIS A 12 9.74 -3.63 -7.95
CA HIS A 12 9.31 -2.47 -7.18
C HIS A 12 10.25 -2.18 -6.00
N HIS A 13 10.84 -3.20 -5.38
CA HIS A 13 11.83 -3.02 -4.32
C HIS A 13 13.05 -2.22 -4.83
N ARG A 14 13.45 -2.42 -6.10
CA ARG A 14 14.54 -1.64 -6.72
C ARG A 14 14.20 -0.17 -6.97
N MET A 15 12.92 0.22 -6.84
CA MET A 15 12.48 1.61 -6.93
C MET A 15 12.62 2.35 -5.59
N LEU A 16 12.77 1.62 -4.48
CA LEU A 16 13.01 2.17 -3.15
C LEU A 16 14.47 2.64 -3.03
N ARG A 17 14.70 3.92 -3.29
CA ARG A 17 16.02 4.56 -3.31
C ARG A 17 16.00 5.83 -2.48
N PRO A 18 17.15 6.31 -1.98
CA PRO A 18 17.28 7.67 -1.48
C PRO A 18 16.71 8.65 -2.51
N ASP A 19 15.91 9.62 -2.06
CA ASP A 19 15.18 10.60 -2.87
C ASP A 19 14.22 10.02 -3.94
N GLY A 20 13.92 8.73 -3.86
CA GLY A 20 13.04 8.00 -4.78
C GLY A 20 11.68 7.68 -4.16
N TRP A 21 11.16 6.50 -4.51
CA TRP A 21 9.93 6.01 -3.90
C TRP A 21 10.20 5.56 -2.46
N THR A 22 9.22 5.81 -1.58
CA THR A 22 9.23 5.29 -0.22
C THR A 22 7.89 4.61 0.09
N THR A 23 7.90 3.71 1.06
CA THR A 23 6.70 3.00 1.48
C THR A 23 6.51 3.09 2.98
N THR A 24 5.26 3.19 3.43
CA THR A 24 4.89 3.09 4.85
C THR A 24 3.67 2.19 4.99
N LYS A 25 3.54 1.53 6.14
CA LYS A 25 2.28 0.92 6.54
C LYS A 25 1.40 1.98 7.19
N ASN A 26 0.11 2.05 6.85
CA ASN A 26 -0.82 2.97 7.51
C ASN A 26 -1.53 2.28 8.69
N ALA A 27 -2.37 3.04 9.41
CA ALA A 27 -3.10 2.53 10.58
C ALA A 27 -4.09 1.39 10.25
N LYS A 28 -4.54 1.29 8.99
CA LYS A 28 -5.39 0.21 8.48
C LYS A 28 -4.59 -1.04 8.04
N GLY A 29 -3.26 -0.98 8.10
CA GLY A 29 -2.38 -2.06 7.66
C GLY A 29 -2.05 -2.04 6.17
N ASP A 30 -2.57 -1.09 5.39
CA ASP A 30 -2.27 -0.97 3.97
C ASP A 30 -0.86 -0.41 3.72
N THR A 31 -0.28 -0.81 2.60
CA THR A 31 0.99 -0.26 2.11
C THR A 31 0.73 1.00 1.28
N GLU A 32 1.23 2.13 1.75
CA GLU A 32 1.22 3.39 1.03
C GLU A 32 2.55 3.61 0.29
N TRP A 33 2.46 3.97 -0.99
CA TRP A 33 3.57 4.35 -1.84
C TRP A 33 3.65 5.87 -1.95
N LYS A 34 4.73 6.44 -1.44
CA LYS A 34 5.02 7.87 -1.51
C LYS A 34 6.00 8.14 -2.65
N PRO A 35 5.60 8.89 -3.69
CA PRO A 35 6.46 9.21 -4.82
C PRO A 35 7.52 10.24 -4.43
N PRO A 36 8.60 10.36 -5.20
CA PRO A 36 9.51 11.49 -5.07
C PRO A 36 8.80 12.82 -5.38
N PRO A 37 9.27 13.96 -4.84
CA PRO A 37 8.53 15.24 -4.87
C PRO A 37 8.10 15.70 -6.27
N HIS A 38 8.92 15.46 -7.28
CA HIS A 38 8.65 15.84 -8.67
C HIS A 38 7.53 15.00 -9.34
N LEU A 39 7.15 13.86 -8.75
CA LEU A 39 6.05 13.01 -9.18
C LEU A 39 4.84 13.08 -8.24
N ASP A 40 4.90 13.90 -7.19
CA ASP A 40 3.80 13.99 -6.24
C ASP A 40 2.64 14.83 -6.80
N ARG A 41 1.61 14.12 -7.28
CA ARG A 41 0.39 14.71 -7.84
C ARG A 41 -0.82 14.54 -6.93
N ARG A 42 -0.62 14.27 -5.63
CA ARG A 42 -1.69 14.01 -4.63
C ARG A 42 -2.67 12.90 -5.02
N GLN A 43 -2.20 11.91 -5.77
CA GLN A 43 -2.96 10.70 -6.08
C GLN A 43 -3.06 9.80 -4.84
N PRO A 44 -4.05 8.89 -4.78
CA PRO A 44 -4.12 7.87 -3.73
C PRO A 44 -2.78 7.17 -3.55
N ARG A 45 -2.36 6.97 -2.30
CA ARG A 45 -1.08 6.33 -1.97
C ARG A 45 -1.17 4.81 -1.95
N THR A 46 -2.37 4.25 -1.94
CA THR A 46 -2.63 2.81 -1.94
C THR A 46 -2.81 2.31 -3.37
N ASN A 47 -2.40 1.07 -3.64
CA ASN A 47 -2.52 0.44 -4.95
C ASN A 47 -3.70 -0.56 -4.95
N THR A 48 -4.74 -0.26 -5.73
CA THR A 48 -5.94 -1.10 -5.87
C THR A 48 -5.88 -2.04 -7.07
N TYR A 49 -4.72 -2.22 -7.74
CA TYR A 49 -4.60 -3.03 -8.96
C TYR A 49 -5.16 -4.46 -8.83
N HIS A 50 -4.95 -5.11 -7.68
CA HIS A 50 -5.47 -6.45 -7.39
C HIS A 50 -6.83 -6.45 -6.66
N HIS A 51 -7.28 -5.27 -6.24
CA HIS A 51 -8.51 -5.06 -5.47
C HIS A 51 -9.32 -3.91 -6.05
N PRO A 52 -9.72 -3.97 -7.35
CA PRO A 52 -10.46 -2.90 -8.00
C PRO A 52 -11.81 -2.62 -7.34
N GLU A 53 -12.39 -3.59 -6.62
CA GLU A 53 -13.61 -3.44 -5.82
C GLU A 53 -13.49 -2.31 -4.78
N LYS A 54 -12.29 -2.03 -4.27
CA LYS A 54 -12.04 -0.93 -3.33
C LYS A 54 -12.23 0.46 -3.93
N LEU A 55 -12.31 0.57 -5.25
CA LEU A 55 -12.61 1.84 -5.93
C LEU A 55 -14.11 2.19 -5.89
N LEU A 56 -14.96 1.19 -5.63
CA LEU A 56 -16.41 1.34 -5.59
C LEU A 56 -16.94 1.50 -4.15
N HIS A 57 -16.06 1.36 -3.15
CA HIS A 57 -16.45 1.35 -1.74
C HIS A 57 -16.41 2.75 -1.14
N ASP A 58 -17.53 3.18 -0.55
CA ASP A 58 -17.67 4.44 0.15
C ASP A 58 -17.02 4.35 1.55
N GLY A 59 -15.71 4.14 1.59
CA GLY A 59 -14.83 4.50 2.73
C GLY A 59 -14.93 3.77 4.08
N ASP A 60 -16.01 3.07 4.42
CA ASP A 60 -16.31 2.73 5.83
C ASP A 60 -16.41 1.24 6.23
N ASP A 61 -16.54 0.26 5.34
CA ASP A 61 -16.72 -1.16 5.77
C ASP A 61 -15.55 -2.07 5.36
N ASP A 62 -14.44 -2.06 6.11
CA ASP A 62 -13.38 -3.09 6.04
C ASP A 62 -13.21 -3.77 7.42
N ASP A 63 -14.30 -4.28 7.99
CA ASP A 63 -14.27 -5.25 9.10
C ASP A 63 -14.42 -6.68 8.53
N GLU A 64 -13.42 -7.21 7.81
CA GLU A 64 -13.30 -8.67 7.60
C GLU A 64 -11.84 -9.03 7.29
N ALA A 65 -10.96 -8.80 8.27
CA ALA A 65 -9.69 -9.50 8.35
C ALA A 65 -9.87 -10.78 9.16
N ASP A 66 -10.55 -11.78 8.61
CA ASP A 66 -10.29 -13.17 8.99
C ASP A 66 -10.64 -14.10 7.82
N ASN A 67 -9.63 -14.74 7.25
CA ASN A 67 -9.82 -15.87 6.35
C ASN A 67 -9.50 -17.13 7.17
N PRO A 68 -10.48 -17.77 7.84
CA PRO A 68 -10.24 -18.98 8.58
C PRO A 68 -10.32 -20.15 7.60
N GLY A 69 -9.22 -20.51 6.96
CA GLY A 69 -9.21 -21.77 6.20
C GLY A 69 -8.17 -21.88 5.09
N ALA A 70 -6.90 -22.02 5.46
CA ALA A 70 -5.95 -22.76 4.65
C ALA A 70 -5.03 -23.56 5.58
N ALA A 71 -5.51 -24.74 5.99
CA ALA A 71 -4.72 -25.84 6.54
C ALA A 71 -5.16 -27.13 5.82
#